data_AF-A0A938BIJ4-F1
#
_entry.id   AF-A0A938BIJ4-F1
#
_cell.length_a   1.000
_cell.length_b   1.000
_cell.length_c   1.000
_cell.angle_alpha   90.00
_cell.angle_beta   90.00
_cell.angle_gamma   90.00
#
_symmetry.space_group_name_H-M   'P 1'
#
loop_
_entity.id
_entity.type
_entity.pdbx_description
1 polymer ?
#
loop_
_entity_poly.entity_id
_entity_poly.type
_entity_poly.pdbx_seq_one_letter_code
_entity_poly.pdbx_strand_id
1 'polypeptide(L)'
;MDSVLMGFSVADRAYGGYGKRLLGGYPEVAKMAMTIFGCDGAPVMKQTGYPAATLIRYVLSHPFCSAVIGMHTLEELEENVAIVRQFVSYSDSELKAIENSVDPSKVTGGFVLR
;
A
#
# COMPACT_ATOMS: atom_id res chain seq x y z
N MET A 1 19.85 9.57 -7.62
CA MET A 1 19.24 8.29 -7.25
C MET A 1 17.92 8.25 -7.97
N ASP A 2 17.73 7.27 -8.85
CA ASP A 2 16.48 7.13 -9.60
C ASP A 2 15.41 6.48 -8.72
N SER A 3 14.16 6.78 -9.05
CA SER A 3 13.00 6.30 -8.29
C SER A 3 11.96 5.67 -9.20
N VAL A 4 11.30 4.63 -8.70
CA VAL A 4 10.13 4.03 -9.35
C VAL A 4 8.88 4.28 -8.50
N LEU A 5 7.83 4.80 -9.13
CA LEU A 5 6.50 4.85 -8.55
C LEU A 5 5.71 3.63 -9.01
N MET A 6 5.15 2.87 -8.07
CA MET A 6 4.43 1.65 -8.39
C MET A 6 3.17 1.50 -7.52
N GLY A 7 2.14 0.89 -8.11
CA GLY A 7 0.95 0.50 -7.34
C GLY A 7 1.32 -0.58 -6.33
N PHE A 8 0.98 -0.36 -5.05
CA PHE A 8 1.17 -1.35 -4.00
C PHE A 8 0.10 -1.20 -2.93
N SER A 9 -0.55 -2.31 -2.60
CA SER A 9 -1.59 -2.40 -1.57
C SER A 9 -1.56 -3.80 -0.94
N VAL A 10 -2.35 -4.00 0.11
CA VAL A 10 -2.53 -5.33 0.74
C VAL A 10 -2.95 -6.38 -0.30
N ALA A 11 -3.82 -6.01 -1.25
CA ALA A 11 -4.30 -6.92 -2.28
C ALA A 11 -3.20 -7.31 -3.29
N ASP A 12 -2.36 -6.37 -3.73
CA ASP A 12 -1.23 -6.67 -4.61
C ASP A 12 -0.25 -7.65 -3.94
N ARG A 13 0.02 -7.41 -2.66
CA ARG A 13 0.91 -8.26 -1.87
C ARG A 13 0.34 -9.66 -1.67
N ALA A 14 -0.95 -9.79 -1.37
CA ALA A 14 -1.64 -11.07 -1.20
C ALA A 14 -1.71 -11.89 -2.50
N TYR A 15 -1.89 -11.24 -3.66
CA TYR A 15 -1.88 -11.91 -4.96
C TYR A 15 -0.49 -12.43 -5.36
N GLY A 16 0.59 -11.92 -4.74
CA GLY A 16 1.96 -12.22 -5.14
C GLY A 16 2.36 -11.50 -6.43
N GLY A 17 1.77 -10.32 -6.69
CA GLY A 17 2.04 -9.50 -7.86
C GLY A 17 3.48 -8.99 -7.96
N TYR A 18 3.76 -8.20 -9.01
CA TYR A 18 5.09 -7.66 -9.29
C TYR A 18 5.67 -6.84 -8.14
N GLY A 19 4.83 -6.25 -7.27
CA GLY A 19 5.29 -5.55 -6.09
C GLY A 19 6.07 -6.43 -5.13
N LYS A 20 5.72 -7.71 -4.98
CA LYS A 20 6.51 -8.66 -4.18
C LYS A 20 7.92 -8.88 -4.75
N ARG A 21 8.08 -8.87 -6.08
CA ARG A 21 9.39 -9.06 -6.74
C ARG A 21 10.24 -7.79 -6.71
N LEU A 22 9.63 -6.63 -6.94
CA LEU A 22 10.31 -5.34 -6.92
C LEU A 22 10.78 -4.97 -5.51
N LEU A 23 10.00 -5.27 -4.48
CA LEU A 23 10.37 -4.94 -3.09
C LEU A 23 11.68 -5.59 -2.63
N GLY A 24 11.97 -6.80 -3.09
CA GLY A 24 13.21 -7.52 -2.75
C GLY A 24 14.37 -7.29 -3.71
N GLY A 25 14.17 -6.54 -4.80
CA GLY A 25 15.16 -6.33 -5.86
C GLY A 25 15.61 -4.87 -5.98
N TYR A 26 16.64 -4.64 -6.79
CA TYR A 26 17.12 -3.32 -7.20
C TYR A 26 17.32 -2.34 -6.01
N PRO A 27 18.22 -2.65 -5.05
CA PRO A 27 18.47 -1.81 -3.88
C PRO A 27 18.95 -0.40 -4.23
N GLU A 28 19.52 -0.20 -5.42
CA GLU A 28 19.97 1.08 -5.95
C GLU A 28 18.81 2.02 -6.37
N VAL A 29 17.60 1.49 -6.54
CA VAL A 29 16.40 2.25 -6.96
C VAL A 29 15.49 2.52 -5.76
N ALA A 30 15.18 3.79 -5.53
CA ALA A 30 14.22 4.22 -4.52
C ALA A 30 12.79 3.83 -4.95
N LYS A 31 12.05 3.17 -4.05
CA LYS A 31 10.71 2.64 -4.34
C LYS A 31 9.67 3.55 -3.69
N MET A 32 8.72 4.04 -4.46
CA MET A 32 7.57 4.80 -3.97
C MET A 32 6.28 4.04 -4.24
N ALA A 33 5.37 4.02 -3.28
CA ALA A 33 4.08 3.37 -3.41
C ALA A 33 2.98 4.36 -3.85
N MET A 34 2.02 3.88 -4.64
CA MET A 34 0.73 4.55 -4.90
C MET A 34 -0.41 3.54 -4.83
N THR A 35 -1.66 4.01 -5.00
CA THR A 35 -2.88 3.18 -5.02
C THR A 35 -3.02 2.28 -3.79
N ILE A 36 -2.64 2.79 -2.61
CA ILE A 36 -2.55 2.02 -1.36
C ILE A 36 -3.89 1.46 -0.87
N PHE A 37 -4.99 2.09 -1.28
CA PHE A 37 -6.36 1.66 -0.98
C PHE A 37 -6.99 0.82 -2.12
N GLY A 38 -6.23 0.53 -3.18
CA GLY A 38 -6.71 0.04 -4.48
C GLY A 38 -7.14 1.17 -5.42
N CYS A 39 -7.37 0.84 -6.69
CA CYS A 39 -7.93 1.77 -7.68
C CYS A 39 -9.46 1.88 -7.49
N ASP A 40 -10.05 2.99 -7.94
CA ASP A 40 -11.52 3.17 -8.03
C ASP A 40 -12.28 3.14 -6.70
N GLY A 41 -12.02 4.12 -5.84
CA GLY A 41 -12.86 4.38 -4.65
C GLY A 41 -12.59 3.42 -3.48
N ALA A 42 -11.33 3.14 -3.20
CA ALA A 42 -10.85 2.41 -2.02
C ALA A 42 -11.45 0.99 -1.81
N PRO A 43 -11.41 0.09 -2.82
CA PRO A 43 -11.97 -1.25 -2.71
C PRO A 43 -11.37 -2.08 -1.56
N VAL A 44 -10.10 -1.88 -1.22
CA VAL A 44 -9.47 -2.59 -0.09
C VAL A 44 -10.13 -2.19 1.23
N MET A 45 -10.40 -0.90 1.42
CA MET A 45 -11.11 -0.41 2.62
C MET A 45 -12.53 -0.96 2.68
N LYS A 46 -13.26 -0.92 1.57
CA LYS A 46 -14.64 -1.44 1.48
C LYS A 46 -14.73 -2.94 1.79
N GLN A 47 -13.75 -3.72 1.35
CA GLN A 47 -13.72 -5.16 1.56
C GLN A 47 -13.35 -5.55 2.99
N THR A 48 -12.33 -4.90 3.55
CA THR A 48 -11.73 -5.31 4.83
C THR A 48 -12.33 -4.56 6.03
N GLY A 49 -12.97 -3.41 5.79
CA GLY A 49 -13.38 -2.48 6.85
C GLY A 49 -12.21 -1.77 7.54
N TYR A 50 -10.99 -1.91 7.04
CA TYR A 50 -9.84 -1.26 7.65
C TYR A 50 -9.86 0.26 7.45
N PRO A 51 -9.49 1.03 8.50
CA PRO A 51 -9.30 2.46 8.37
C PRO A 51 -8.06 2.79 7.52
N ALA A 52 -7.99 4.02 7.01
CA ALA A 52 -6.85 4.50 6.23
C ALA A 52 -5.52 4.30 6.98
N ALA A 53 -5.52 4.52 8.29
CA ALA A 53 -4.38 4.30 9.17
C ALA A 53 -3.76 2.92 9.04
N THR A 54 -4.56 1.86 9.00
CA THR A 54 -4.08 0.47 8.88
C THR A 54 -3.41 0.26 7.53
N LEU A 55 -4.03 0.72 6.44
CA LEU A 55 -3.53 0.49 5.08
C LEU A 55 -2.30 1.33 4.75
N ILE A 56 -2.25 2.58 5.20
CA ILE A 56 -1.06 3.44 5.08
C ILE A 56 0.11 2.83 5.84
N ARG A 57 -0.11 2.44 7.11
CA ARG A 57 0.95 1.81 7.92
C ARG A 57 1.41 0.49 7.32
N TYR A 58 0.49 -0.33 6.81
CA TYR A 58 0.83 -1.57 6.14
C TYR A 58 1.80 -1.34 4.97
N VAL A 59 1.49 -0.40 4.08
CA VAL A 59 2.36 -0.08 2.94
C VAL A 59 3.70 0.47 3.41
N LEU A 60 3.71 1.42 4.35
CA LEU A 60 4.95 2.02 4.87
C LEU A 60 5.79 1.09 5.74
N SER A 61 5.26 -0.07 6.15
CA SER A 61 6.03 -1.13 6.83
C SER A 61 6.89 -1.95 5.85
N HIS A 62 6.72 -1.75 4.53
CA HIS A 62 7.55 -2.35 3.49
C HIS A 62 8.68 -1.37 3.09
N PRO A 63 9.75 -1.83 2.38
CA PRO A 63 10.90 -1.00 2.02
C PRO A 63 10.61 0.01 0.90
N PHE A 64 9.66 0.91 1.14
CA PHE A 64 9.38 2.10 0.34
C PHE A 64 10.02 3.32 1.01
N CYS A 65 10.51 4.26 0.20
CA CYS A 65 10.99 5.53 0.70
C CYS A 65 9.87 6.56 0.90
N SER A 66 8.73 6.37 0.23
CA SER A 66 7.56 7.25 0.34
C SER A 66 6.29 6.57 -0.19
N ALA A 67 5.13 7.11 0.16
CA ALA A 67 3.84 6.75 -0.42
C ALA A 67 3.12 8.02 -0.92
N VAL A 68 2.59 7.95 -2.14
CA VAL A 68 1.78 9.00 -2.75
C VAL A 68 0.31 8.64 -2.56
N ILE A 69 -0.41 9.49 -1.83
CA ILE A 69 -1.81 9.27 -1.45
C ILE A 69 -2.64 10.38 -2.08
N GLY A 70 -3.60 9.99 -2.92
CA GLY A 70 -4.61 10.91 -3.45
C GLY A 70 -5.60 11.32 -2.38
N MET A 71 -6.01 12.58 -2.39
CA MET A 71 -6.96 13.16 -1.45
C MET A 71 -7.85 14.17 -2.18
N HIS A 72 -9.04 14.37 -1.65
CA HIS A 72 -10.08 15.26 -2.16
C HIS A 72 -10.39 16.41 -1.19
N THR A 73 -10.06 16.26 0.11
CA THR A 73 -10.35 17.27 1.12
C THR A 73 -9.15 17.56 2.03
N LEU A 74 -9.24 18.67 2.78
CA LEU A 74 -8.20 19.05 3.74
C LEU A 74 -8.21 18.13 4.97
N GLU A 75 -9.39 17.65 5.36
CA GLU A 75 -9.56 16.73 6.48
C GLU A 75 -8.82 15.40 6.21
N GLU A 76 -8.88 14.89 4.98
CA GLU A 76 -8.11 13.72 4.57
C GLU A 76 -6.59 13.98 4.62
N LEU A 77 -6.13 15.18 4.27
CA LEU A 77 -4.72 15.56 4.42
C LEU A 77 -4.30 15.53 5.90
N GLU A 78 -5.10 16.13 6.78
CA GLU A 78 -4.81 16.19 8.22
C GLU A 78 -4.79 14.80 8.84
N GLU A 79 -5.75 13.93 8.48
CA GLU A 79 -5.78 12.52 8.89
C GLU A 79 -4.52 11.79 8.43
N ASN A 80 -4.15 11.91 7.15
CA ASN A 80 -2.96 11.28 6.60
C ASN A 80 -1.67 11.75 7.30
N VAL A 81 -1.55 13.06 7.59
CA VAL A 81 -0.42 13.63 8.33
C VAL A 81 -0.36 13.09 9.76
N ALA A 82 -1.51 12.99 10.44
CA ALA A 82 -1.57 12.45 11.80
C ALA A 82 -1.13 10.97 11.83
N ILE A 83 -1.59 10.16 10.88
CA ILE A 83 -1.22 8.74 10.73
C ILE A 83 0.29 8.59 10.58
N VAL A 84 0.92 9.36 9.67
CA VAL A 84 2.35 9.27 9.38
C VAL A 84 3.19 9.78 10.56
N ARG A 85 2.76 10.82 11.28
CA ARG A 85 3.45 11.32 12.48
C ARG A 85 3.50 10.31 13.62
N GLN A 86 2.51 9.43 13.71
CA GLN A 86 2.40 8.39 14.73
C GLN A 86 2.74 7.00 14.16
N PHE A 87 3.48 6.96 13.06
CA PHE A 87 3.78 5.71 12.37
C PHE A 87 4.59 4.76 13.27
N VAL A 88 4.09 3.53 13.34
CA VAL A 88 4.79 2.37 13.90
C VAL A 88 4.67 1.26 12.87
N SER A 89 5.81 0.70 12.47
CA SER A 89 5.84 -0.42 11.53
C SER A 89 5.16 -1.64 12.13
N TYR A 90 4.39 -2.35 11.31
CA TYR A 90 3.89 -3.67 11.67
C TYR A 90 5.04 -4.69 11.69
N SER A 91 4.89 -5.69 12.56
CA SER A 91 5.68 -6.93 12.55
C SER A 91 5.29 -7.83 11.38
N ASP A 92 6.17 -8.77 11.02
CA ASP A 92 5.90 -9.75 9.96
C ASP A 92 4.63 -10.58 10.21
N SER A 93 4.31 -10.88 11.47
CA SER A 93 3.07 -11.59 11.83
C SER A 93 1.83 -10.75 11.60
N GLU A 94 1.88 -9.46 11.93
CA GLU A 94 0.77 -8.53 11.70
C GLU A 94 0.56 -8.29 10.21
N LEU A 95 1.65 -8.12 9.45
CA LEU A 95 1.59 -7.99 7.99
C LEU A 95 0.91 -9.21 7.35
N LYS A 96 1.29 -10.43 7.73
CA LYS A 96 0.65 -11.65 7.25
C LYS A 96 -0.83 -11.74 7.65
N ALA A 97 -1.19 -11.32 8.85
CA ALA A 97 -2.59 -11.32 9.28
C ALA A 97 -3.44 -10.36 8.42
N ILE A 98 -2.92 -9.17 8.11
CA ILE A 98 -3.55 -8.20 7.23
C ILE A 98 -3.66 -8.76 5.79
N GLU A 99 -2.59 -9.38 5.27
CA GLU A 99 -2.59 -10.03 3.95
C GLU A 99 -3.66 -11.12 3.83
N ASN A 100 -3.87 -11.92 4.87
CA ASN A 100 -4.87 -12.99 4.88
C ASN A 100 -6.32 -12.49 4.98
N SER A 101 -6.54 -11.20 5.27
CA SER A 101 -7.88 -10.61 5.39
C SER A 101 -8.48 -10.17 4.05
N VAL A 102 -7.65 -10.08 2.99
CA VAL A 102 -8.08 -9.61 1.68
C VAL A 102 -8.21 -10.77 0.71
N ASP A 103 -9.30 -10.78 -0.05
CA ASP A 103 -9.44 -11.63 -1.23
C ASP A 103 -9.05 -10.80 -2.46
N PRO A 104 -7.87 -11.05 -3.05
CA PRO A 104 -7.30 -10.21 -4.11
C PRO A 104 -8.09 -10.25 -5.41
N SER A 105 -8.96 -11.26 -5.62
CA SER A 105 -9.81 -11.33 -6.82
C SER A 105 -10.87 -10.22 -6.86
N LYS A 106 -11.14 -9.58 -5.72
CA LYS A 106 -12.14 -8.51 -5.56
C LYS A 106 -11.54 -7.11 -5.61
N VAL A 107 -10.23 -7.00 -5.77
CA VAL A 107 -9.52 -5.71 -5.83
C VAL A 107 -8.84 -5.61 -7.19
N THR A 108 -9.41 -4.81 -8.08
CA THR A 108 -8.87 -4.54 -9.43
C THR A 108 -7.79 -3.46 -9.39
N GLY A 109 -6.79 -3.53 -10.29
CA GLY A 109 -5.80 -2.46 -10.45
C GLY A 109 -4.39 -2.87 -10.90
N GLY A 110 -4.10 -4.16 -11.04
CA GLY A 110 -2.78 -4.61 -11.52
C GLY A 110 -2.58 -4.29 -13.01
N PHE A 111 -1.51 -3.56 -13.34
CA PHE A 111 -1.04 -3.48 -14.72
C PHE A 111 -0.39 -4.81 -15.12
N VAL A 112 -0.95 -5.45 -16.15
CA VAL A 112 -0.26 -6.53 -16.87
C VAL A 112 0.38 -5.90 -18.10
N LEU A 113 1.66 -5.53 -17.99
CA LEU A 113 2.44 -5.26 -19.19
C LEU A 113 2.69 -6.61 -19.88
N ARG A 114 2.16 -6.75 -21.10
CA ARG A 114 2.46 -7.86 -22.01
C ARG A 114 3.82 -7.66 -22.65
#